data_AF-A0A929YHA9-F1
#
_entry.id   AF-A0A929YHA9-F1
#
_cell.length_a   1.000
_cell.length_b   1.000
_cell.length_c   1.000
_cell.angle_alpha   90.00
_cell.angle_beta   90.00
_cell.angle_gamma   90.00
#
_symmetry.space_group_name_H-M   'P 1'
#
loop_
_entity.id
_entity.type
_entity.pdbx_description
1 polymer ?
#
loop_
_entity_poly.entity_id
_entity_poly.type
_entity_poly.pdbx_seq_one_letter_code
_entity_poly.pdbx_strand_id
1 'polypeptide(L)'
;MADLIPAEAVREHQLAEHNYELVLQQRRAMKIAQFANHEVPLIVSKFIEKMMSVDNNRLYGNVLCLSVFEDLRDFKNSIVCTYELRRALQRVDPRVTDVYMGIDNTYGTPHAEDLKMFDVFVFFENPEPREEETAG
;
A
#
# COMPACT_ATOMS: atom_id res chain seq x y z
N MET A 1 41.32 -24.31 -14.41
CA MET A 1 40.98 -25.29 -13.36
C MET A 1 39.73 -24.78 -12.69
N ALA A 2 38.67 -25.59 -12.60
CA ALA A 2 37.48 -25.20 -11.86
C ALA A 2 37.68 -25.67 -10.42
N ASP A 3 37.83 -24.72 -9.49
CA ASP A 3 37.85 -25.04 -8.07
C ASP A 3 36.45 -25.49 -7.67
N LEU A 4 36.31 -26.79 -7.38
CA LEU A 4 35.06 -27.39 -6.96
C LEU A 4 34.78 -26.98 -5.51
N ILE A 5 33.67 -26.28 -5.30
CA ILE A 5 33.20 -25.91 -3.95
C ILE A 5 32.86 -27.21 -3.21
N PRO A 6 33.38 -27.42 -1.98
CA PRO A 6 33.06 -28.59 -1.17
C PRO A 6 31.55 -28.70 -0.94
N ALA A 7 30.99 -29.92 -1.04
CA ALA A 7 29.57 -30.17 -0.89
C ALA A 7 29.05 -29.73 0.49
N GLU A 8 29.88 -29.84 1.52
CA GLU A 8 29.58 -29.36 2.87
C GLU A 8 29.40 -27.83 2.92
N ALA A 9 30.27 -27.08 2.24
CA ALA A 9 30.20 -25.63 2.16
C ALA A 9 28.94 -25.16 1.40
N VAL A 10 28.54 -25.88 0.35
CA VAL A 10 27.27 -25.62 -0.37
C VAL A 10 26.07 -25.86 0.56
N ARG A 11 26.08 -26.95 1.34
CA ARG A 11 24.99 -27.30 2.26
C ARG A 11 24.86 -26.30 3.41
N GLU A 12 25.97 -25.83 3.97
CA GLU A 12 25.96 -24.79 5.01
C GLU A 12 25.43 -23.46 4.47
N HIS A 13 25.80 -23.09 3.25
CA HIS A 13 25.28 -21.90 2.59
C HIS A 13 23.76 -21.99 2.37
N GLN A 14 23.27 -23.12 1.84
CA GLN A 14 21.84 -23.35 1.64
C GLN A 14 21.04 -23.29 2.95
N LEU A 15 21.58 -23.83 4.04
CA LEU A 15 20.96 -23.72 5.38
C LEU A 15 20.95 -22.26 5.88
N ALA A 16 22.02 -21.51 5.64
CA ALA A 16 22.10 -20.10 6.02
C ALA A 16 21.10 -19.24 5.23
N GLU A 17 20.96 -19.47 3.92
CA GLU A 17 19.96 -18.81 3.07
C GLU A 17 18.54 -19.11 3.55
N HIS A 18 18.24 -20.38 3.80
CA HIS A 18 16.92 -20.78 4.31
C HIS A 18 16.58 -20.13 5.66
N ASN A 19 17.54 -20.14 6.59
CA ASN A 19 17.35 -19.49 7.90
C ASN A 19 17.17 -17.97 7.76
N TYR A 20 17.90 -17.34 6.86
CA TYR A 20 17.77 -15.92 6.57
C TYR A 20 16.39 -15.58 6.00
N GLU A 21 15.90 -16.36 5.03
CA GLU A 21 14.54 -16.22 4.49
C GLU A 21 13.47 -16.37 5.57
N LEU A 22 13.63 -17.36 6.46
CA LEU A 22 12.69 -17.60 7.55
C LEU A 22 12.65 -16.42 8.53
N VAL A 23 13.80 -15.83 8.87
CA VAL A 23 13.87 -14.61 9.70
C VAL A 23 13.21 -13.42 9.01
N LEU A 24 13.40 -13.25 7.70
CA LEU A 24 12.72 -12.20 6.94
C LEU A 24 11.21 -12.36 6.94
N GLN A 25 10.71 -13.59 6.75
CA GLN A 25 9.28 -13.89 6.82
C GLN A 25 8.69 -13.59 8.21
N GLN A 26 9.39 -13.97 9.28
CA GLN A 26 8.97 -13.67 10.65
C GLN A 26 8.90 -12.17 10.92
N ARG A 27 9.91 -11.40 10.48
CA ARG A 27 9.93 -9.94 10.60
C ARG A 27 8.77 -9.30 9.85
N ARG A 28 8.49 -9.77 8.63
CA ARG A 28 7.37 -9.28 7.83
C ARG A 28 6.02 -9.56 8.51
N ALA A 29 5.83 -10.77 9.03
CA ALA A 29 4.62 -11.14 9.76
C ALA A 29 4.42 -10.26 11.01
N MET A 30 5.49 -9.98 11.76
CA MET A 30 5.45 -9.09 12.91
C MET A 30 5.05 -7.66 12.52
N LYS A 31 5.64 -7.11 11.46
CA LYS A 31 5.27 -5.79 10.94
C LYS A 31 3.79 -5.75 10.53
N ILE A 32 3.31 -6.77 9.80
CA ILE A 32 1.90 -6.85 9.39
C ILE A 32 0.97 -6.86 10.63
N ALA A 33 1.32 -7.60 11.68
CA ALA A 33 0.54 -7.62 12.91
C ALA A 33 0.51 -6.26 13.64
N GLN A 34 1.55 -5.45 13.48
CA GLN A 34 1.66 -4.12 14.09
C GLN A 34 1.06 -3.00 13.23
N PHE A 35 0.76 -3.27 11.95
CA PHE A 35 0.29 -2.29 10.98
C PHE A 35 -0.90 -1.46 11.48
N ALA A 36 -1.92 -2.11 12.05
CA ALA A 36 -3.11 -1.44 12.54
C ALA A 36 -2.84 -0.46 13.69
N ASN A 37 -1.79 -0.69 14.49
CA ASN A 37 -1.47 0.13 15.66
C ASN A 37 -0.44 1.22 15.37
N HIS A 38 0.44 1.01 14.40
CA HIS A 38 1.52 1.95 14.06
C HIS A 38 1.22 2.75 12.79
N GLU A 39 0.96 2.07 11.67
CA GLU A 39 0.86 2.71 10.36
C GLU A 39 -0.50 3.37 10.13
N VAL A 40 -1.58 2.68 10.49
CA VAL A 40 -2.95 3.18 10.25
C VAL A 40 -3.18 4.56 10.88
N PRO A 41 -2.84 4.83 12.15
CA PRO A 41 -3.02 6.16 12.73
C PRO A 41 -2.26 7.26 11.98
N LEU A 42 -1.04 6.99 11.51
CA LEU A 42 -0.22 7.94 10.76
C LEU A 42 -0.85 8.26 9.40
N ILE A 43 -1.28 7.23 8.67
CA ILE A 43 -1.92 7.40 7.36
C ILE A 43 -3.25 8.13 7.51
N VAL A 44 -4.03 7.82 8.55
CA VAL A 44 -5.29 8.50 8.86
C VAL A 44 -5.05 9.98 9.19
N SER A 45 -4.01 10.31 9.96
CA SER A 45 -3.66 11.71 10.25
C SER A 45 -3.37 12.50 8.98
N LYS A 46 -2.53 11.93 8.09
CA LYS A 46 -2.20 12.55 6.80
C LYS A 46 -3.42 12.68 5.90
N PHE A 47 -4.31 11.68 5.91
CA PHE A 47 -5.57 11.72 5.18
C PHE A 47 -6.43 12.90 5.63
N ILE A 48 -6.61 13.07 6.94
CA ILE A 48 -7.38 14.16 7.53
C ILE A 48 -6.78 15.52 7.15
N GLU A 49 -5.48 15.70 7.35
CA GLU A 49 -4.76 16.93 6.99
C GLU A 49 -4.96 17.28 5.50
N LYS A 50 -4.83 16.27 4.63
CA LYS A 50 -4.97 16.46 3.19
C LYS A 50 -6.41 16.81 2.82
N MET A 51 -7.40 16.11 3.38
CA MET A 51 -8.82 16.38 3.17
C MET A 51 -9.22 17.80 3.59
N MET A 52 -8.62 18.36 4.64
CA MET A 52 -8.87 19.77 5.01
C MET A 52 -8.27 20.78 4.03
N SER A 53 -7.20 20.41 3.33
CA SER A 53 -6.48 21.29 2.40
C SER A 53 -7.01 21.27 0.96
N VAL A 54 -7.84 20.27 0.62
CA VAL A 54 -8.37 20.09 -0.74
C VAL A 54 -9.74 20.73 -0.80
N ASP A 55 -9.90 21.73 -1.68
CA ASP A 55 -11.22 22.27 -1.99
C ASP A 55 -12.16 21.14 -2.44
N ASN A 56 -13.39 21.08 -1.91
CA ASN A 56 -14.37 20.05 -2.26
C ASN A 56 -14.58 19.91 -3.78
N ASN A 57 -14.35 20.98 -4.55
CA ASN A 57 -14.41 21.00 -6.02
C ASN A 57 -13.16 20.43 -6.73
N ARG A 58 -12.19 19.84 -6.01
CA ARG A 58 -11.01 19.16 -6.59
C ARG A 58 -11.00 17.65 -6.38
N LEU A 59 -11.96 17.12 -5.61
CA LEU A 59 -12.21 15.67 -5.49
C LEU A 59 -12.90 15.06 -6.74
N TYR A 60 -13.02 15.83 -7.83
CA TYR A 60 -13.52 15.33 -9.13
C TYR A 60 -12.63 14.24 -9.74
N GLY A 61 -11.36 14.16 -9.34
CA GLY A 61 -10.61 12.92 -9.47
C GLY A 61 -10.98 12.07 -8.26
N ASN A 62 -11.73 10.99 -8.47
CA ASN A 62 -12.20 10.04 -7.44
C ASN A 62 -11.07 9.36 -6.63
N VAL A 63 -9.86 9.90 -6.63
CA VAL A 63 -8.64 9.38 -6.03
C VAL A 63 -7.92 10.51 -5.31
N LEU A 64 -7.69 10.33 -4.01
CA LEU A 64 -6.79 11.16 -3.23
C LEU A 64 -5.45 10.42 -3.07
N CYS A 65 -4.38 11.05 -3.54
CA CYS A 65 -3.04 10.53 -3.39
C CYS A 65 -2.38 11.10 -2.12
N LEU A 66 -1.85 10.21 -1.29
CA LEU A 66 -1.14 10.54 -0.05
C LEU A 66 0.32 10.08 -0.16
N SER A 67 1.23 10.96 0.23
CA SER A 67 2.63 10.62 0.43
C SER A 67 2.88 10.35 1.91
N VAL A 68 3.33 9.16 2.24
CA VAL A 68 3.61 8.69 3.61
C VAL A 68 5.10 8.39 3.68
N PHE A 69 5.81 8.91 4.68
CA PHE A 69 7.28 8.78 4.75
C PHE A 69 7.77 7.35 5.08
N GLU A 70 6.87 6.37 5.13
CA GLU A 70 7.14 5.01 5.58
C GLU A 70 7.16 4.02 4.41
N ASP A 71 8.04 3.02 4.51
CA ASP A 71 8.16 1.99 3.48
C ASP A 71 7.00 0.99 3.57
N LEU A 72 6.01 1.15 2.69
CA LEU A 72 4.81 0.30 2.64
C LEU A 72 5.05 -1.05 1.93
N ARG A 73 6.30 -1.38 1.56
CA ARG A 73 6.71 -2.65 0.91
C ARG A 73 6.16 -3.91 1.54
N ASP A 74 6.27 -3.98 2.85
CA ASP A 74 5.88 -5.18 3.58
C ASP A 74 4.35 -5.38 3.57
N PHE A 75 3.58 -4.31 3.37
CA PHE A 75 2.13 -4.25 3.56
C PHE A 75 1.30 -4.30 2.27
N LYS A 76 1.81 -3.81 1.14
CA LYS A 76 1.06 -3.70 -0.14
C LYS A 76 0.29 -4.97 -0.53
N ASN A 77 0.94 -6.13 -0.40
CA ASN A 77 0.36 -7.41 -0.81
C ASN A 77 -0.44 -8.10 0.32
N SER A 78 -0.56 -7.47 1.48
CA SER A 78 -1.33 -7.98 2.61
C SER A 78 -2.77 -7.48 2.52
N ILE A 79 -3.68 -8.38 2.16
CA ILE A 79 -5.13 -8.12 2.13
C ILE A 79 -5.61 -7.58 3.49
N VAL A 80 -5.04 -8.09 4.58
CA VAL A 80 -5.38 -7.64 5.95
C VAL A 80 -5.02 -6.18 6.15
N CYS A 81 -3.82 -5.75 5.74
CA CYS A 81 -3.38 -4.36 5.88
C CYS A 81 -4.25 -3.42 5.05
N THR A 82 -4.53 -3.77 3.79
CA THR A 82 -5.41 -2.98 2.92
C THR A 82 -6.83 -2.86 3.50
N TYR A 83 -7.37 -3.97 4.02
CA TYR A 83 -8.70 -3.99 4.62
C TYR A 83 -8.78 -3.10 5.88
N GLU A 84 -7.81 -3.23 6.80
CA GLU A 84 -7.77 -2.43 8.02
C GLU A 84 -7.59 -0.94 7.71
N LEU A 85 -6.73 -0.59 6.74
CA LEU A 85 -6.54 0.78 6.31
C LEU A 85 -7.82 1.37 5.70
N ARG A 86 -8.46 0.65 4.78
CA ARG A 86 -9.74 1.07 4.20
C ARG A 86 -10.80 1.27 5.27
N ARG A 87 -10.93 0.33 6.19
CA ARG A 87 -11.91 0.42 7.30
C ARG A 87 -11.63 1.62 8.20
N ALA A 88 -10.37 1.93 8.47
CA ALA A 88 -9.99 3.08 9.27
C ALA A 88 -10.31 4.40 8.56
N LEU A 89 -10.00 4.51 7.27
CA LEU A 89 -10.31 5.68 6.46
C LEU A 89 -11.82 5.88 6.27
N GLN A 90 -12.59 4.80 6.08
CA GLN A 90 -14.05 4.83 6.00
C GLN A 90 -14.72 5.34 7.28
N ARG A 91 -14.10 5.17 8.45
CA ARG A 91 -14.60 5.76 9.70
C ARG A 91 -14.44 7.28 9.73
N VAL A 92 -13.50 7.82 8.96
CA VAL A 92 -13.27 9.26 8.85
C VAL A 92 -14.13 9.85 7.75
N ASP A 93 -14.17 9.23 6.57
CA ASP A 93 -15.02 9.61 5.45
C ASP A 93 -15.72 8.37 4.86
N PRO A 94 -17.04 8.21 5.06
CA PRO A 94 -17.79 7.06 4.55
C PRO A 94 -17.78 6.89 3.03
N ARG A 95 -17.40 7.93 2.27
CA ARG A 95 -17.34 7.89 0.80
C ARG A 95 -16.13 7.13 0.28
N VAL A 96 -15.17 6.77 1.14
CA VAL A 96 -14.01 5.97 0.75
C VAL A 96 -14.47 4.58 0.32
N THR A 97 -14.20 4.21 -0.93
CA THR A 97 -14.59 2.92 -1.51
C THR A 97 -13.47 1.90 -1.44
N ASP A 98 -12.25 2.35 -1.76
CA ASP A 98 -11.10 1.47 -1.83
C ASP A 98 -9.79 2.21 -1.50
N VAL A 99 -8.75 1.43 -1.19
CA VAL A 99 -7.42 1.94 -0.87
C VAL A 99 -6.37 1.07 -1.53
N TYR A 100 -5.40 1.72 -2.16
CA TYR A 100 -4.25 1.04 -2.74
C TYR A 100 -2.95 1.59 -2.15
N MET A 101 -2.05 0.71 -1.73
CA MET A 101 -0.69 1.06 -1.30
C MET A 101 0.26 0.92 -2.49
N GLY A 102 0.78 2.05 -2.98
CA GLY A 102 1.73 2.13 -4.08
C GLY A 102 3.16 1.87 -3.64
N ILE A 103 3.95 1.24 -4.52
CA ILE A 103 5.42 1.15 -4.41
C ILE A 103 5.97 1.07 -5.83
N ASP A 104 6.99 1.88 -6.15
CA ASP A 104 7.91 1.78 -7.29
C ASP A 104 7.33 1.17 -8.59
N ASN A 105 6.09 1.51 -8.91
CA ASN A 105 5.44 1.01 -10.10
C ASN A 105 5.66 2.06 -11.19
N THR A 106 6.40 1.71 -12.22
CA THR A 106 6.14 2.32 -13.53
C THR A 106 4.72 1.93 -13.91
N TYR A 107 3.75 2.80 -13.63
CA TYR A 107 2.33 2.58 -13.90
C TYR A 107 1.99 2.46 -15.40
N GLY A 108 3.01 2.47 -16.28
CA GLY A 108 2.85 2.45 -17.73
C GLY A 108 2.17 3.71 -18.29
N THR A 109 1.98 4.73 -17.45
CA THR A 109 1.31 5.98 -17.81
C THR A 109 2.32 7.10 -18.05
N PRO A 110 1.97 8.13 -18.83
CA PRO A 110 2.78 9.35 -18.99
C PRO A 110 3.08 10.06 -17.67
N HIS A 111 2.30 9.79 -16.61
CA HIS A 111 2.41 10.39 -15.28
C HIS A 111 3.09 9.47 -14.25
N ALA A 112 3.78 8.42 -14.70
CA ALA A 112 4.40 7.45 -13.80
C ALA A 112 5.44 8.10 -12.86
N GLU A 113 6.12 9.16 -13.27
CA GLU A 113 7.07 9.90 -12.41
C GLU A 113 6.35 10.67 -11.30
N ASP A 114 5.24 11.35 -11.61
CA ASP A 114 4.43 12.06 -10.63
C ASP A 114 3.78 11.09 -9.63
N LEU A 115 3.38 9.90 -10.09
CA LEU A 115 2.76 8.86 -9.28
C LEU A 115 3.73 8.16 -8.33
N LYS A 116 5.05 8.23 -8.58
CA LYS A 116 6.07 7.71 -7.65
C LYS A 116 6.19 8.54 -6.36
N MET A 117 5.62 9.74 -6.32
CA MET A 117 5.65 10.59 -5.14
C MET A 117 4.60 10.20 -4.09
N PHE A 118 3.69 9.26 -4.42
CA PHE A 118 2.57 8.88 -3.57
C PHE A 118 2.58 7.40 -3.24
N ASP A 119 2.36 7.10 -1.96
CA ASP A 119 2.47 5.76 -1.38
C ASP A 119 1.10 5.16 -1.08
N VAL A 120 0.06 5.99 -0.95
CA VAL A 120 -1.31 5.54 -0.70
C VAL A 120 -2.28 6.29 -1.61
N PHE A 121 -3.16 5.55 -2.27
CA PHE A 121 -4.23 6.05 -3.13
C PHE A 121 -5.56 5.70 -2.48
N VAL A 122 -6.36 6.70 -2.16
CA VAL A 122 -7.67 6.54 -1.52
C VAL A 122 -8.74 6.86 -2.55
N PHE A 123 -9.59 5.90 -2.86
CA PHE A 123 -10.66 6.03 -3.84
C PHE A 123 -11.96 6.44 -3.16
N PHE A 124 -12.73 7.29 -3.82
CA PHE A 124 -14.03 7.74 -3.36
C PHE A 124 -15.13 7.30 -4.32
N GLU A 125 -16.34 7.15 -3.79
CA GLU A 125 -17.54 6.98 -4.60
C GLU A 125 -17.79 8.26 -5.41
N ASN A 126 -17.98 8.09 -6.72
CA ASN A 126 -18.21 9.19 -7.65
C ASN A 126 -19.55 9.87 -7.30
N PRO A 127 -19.60 11.18 -7.07
CA PRO A 127 -20.85 11.86 -6.69
C PRO A 127 -21.80 12.20 -7.86
N GLU A 128 -21.63 11.62 -9.06
CA GLU A 128 -22.50 11.92 -10.21
C GLU A 128 -23.73 10.99 -10.30
N PRO A 129 -24.87 11.51 -10.81
CA PRO A 129 -26.20 11.05 -10.47
C PRO A 129 -26.52 9.71 -11.12
N ARG A 130 -27.45 8.97 -10.51
CA ARG A 130 -28.11 7.81 -11.11
C ARG A 130 -28.82 8.22 -12.41
N GLU A 131 -28.11 8.23 -13.52
CA GLU A 131 -28.69 8.26 -14.86
C GLU A 131 -27.90 7.27 -15.71
N GLU A 132 -28.26 5.99 -15.61
CA GLU A 132 -28.26 4.99 -16.70
C GLU A 132 -28.74 3.62 -16.17
N GLU A 133 -29.97 3.58 -15.65
CA GLU A 133 -30.85 2.39 -15.78
C GLU A 133 -31.98 2.78 -16.74
N THR A 134 -31.64 3.01 -18.02
CA THR A 134 -32.64 3.07 -19.11
C THR A 134 -31.93 2.96 -20.46
N ALA A 135 -31.38 1.79 -20.76
CA ALA A 135 -31.33 1.24 -22.13
C ALA A 135 -30.78 -0.19 -22.08
N GLY A 136 -31.68 -1.17 -22.19
CA GLY A 136 -31.36 -2.59 -22.29
C GLY A 136 -32.54 -3.47 -21.96
#